data_AF-A0A3B9HA05-F1
#
_entry.id   AF-A0A3B9HA05-F1
#
_cell.length_a   1.000
_cell.length_b   1.000
_cell.length_c   1.000
_cell.angle_alpha   90.00
_cell.angle_beta   90.00
_cell.angle_gamma   90.00
#
_symmetry.space_group_name_H-M   'P 1'
#
loop_
_entity.id
_entity.type
_entity.pdbx_description
1 polymer ?
#
loop_
_entity_poly.entity_id
_entity_poly.type
_entity_poly.pdbx_seq_one_letter_code
_entity_poly.pdbx_strand_id
1 'polypeptide(L)'
;MSNYPHYIVDDVNIVTALIGGCAKAGDEWILPEGKTLPSQEEIDAKREELKAEYDAKKYQRDRQTEYPAIGDQLDMLFHAIDAGTLDKSSDFYTTIKAVKDKYPKG
;
A
#
# COMPACT_ATOMS: atom_id res chain seq x y z
N MET A 1 -3.41 10.62 16.90
CA MET A 1 -3.08 10.96 15.50
C MET A 1 -3.15 9.67 14.70
N SER A 2 -3.83 9.64 13.55
CA SER A 2 -4.00 8.41 12.79
C SER A 2 -2.69 7.95 12.13
N ASN A 3 -2.41 6.65 12.07
CA ASN A 3 -1.22 6.05 11.44
C ASN A 3 -1.31 5.98 9.89
N TYR A 4 -2.15 6.82 9.27
CA TYR A 4 -2.26 6.88 7.82
C TYR A 4 -1.12 7.71 7.23
N PRO A 5 -0.58 7.31 6.06
CA PRO A 5 0.42 8.10 5.36
C PRO A 5 -0.12 9.48 4.97
N HIS A 6 0.78 10.46 4.88
CA HIS A 6 0.46 11.88 4.67
C HIS A 6 -0.49 12.12 3.49
N TYR A 7 -0.30 11.39 2.37
CA TYR A 7 -1.13 11.53 1.17
C TYR A 7 -2.62 11.17 1.36
N ILE A 8 -2.99 10.48 2.45
CA ILE A 8 -4.39 10.11 2.78
C ILE A 8 -5.01 11.14 3.74
N VAL A 9 -4.20 11.81 4.54
CA VAL A 9 -4.70 12.74 5.58
C VAL A 9 -4.62 14.20 5.15
N ASP A 10 -3.85 14.50 4.10
CA ASP A 10 -3.65 15.84 3.59
C ASP A 10 -4.68 16.24 2.54
N ASP A 11 -5.38 17.34 2.80
CA ASP A 11 -6.45 17.85 1.93
C ASP A 11 -5.93 18.24 0.55
N VAL A 12 -4.70 18.76 0.45
CA VAL A 12 -4.12 19.15 -0.85
C VAL A 12 -3.92 17.93 -1.73
N ASN A 13 -3.44 16.82 -1.16
CA ASN A 13 -3.33 15.54 -1.88
C ASN A 13 -4.70 14.97 -2.27
N ILE A 14 -5.70 15.04 -1.39
CA ILE A 14 -7.05 14.56 -1.68
C ILE A 14 -7.70 15.39 -2.80
N VAL A 15 -7.66 16.72 -2.69
CA VAL A 15 -8.20 17.61 -3.71
C VAL A 15 -7.45 17.42 -5.03
N THR A 16 -6.12 17.27 -4.99
CA THR A 16 -5.31 16.92 -6.18
C THR A 16 -5.79 15.63 -6.84
N ALA A 17 -6.11 14.59 -6.06
CA ALA A 17 -6.64 13.33 -6.58
C ALA A 17 -8.05 13.47 -7.19
N LEU A 18 -8.85 14.44 -6.74
CA LEU A 18 -10.20 14.69 -7.25
C LEU A 18 -10.20 15.54 -8.53
N ILE A 19 -9.37 16.58 -8.61
CA ILE A 19 -9.44 17.57 -9.70
C ILE A 19 -8.21 17.60 -10.62
N GLY A 20 -7.20 16.79 -10.34
CA GLY A 20 -5.99 16.66 -11.17
C GLY A 20 -4.90 17.68 -10.87
N GLY A 21 -4.91 18.30 -9.69
CA GLY A 21 -3.91 19.28 -9.26
C GLY A 21 -4.52 20.40 -8.42
N CYS A 22 -3.82 20.82 -7.38
CA CYS A 22 -4.09 22.06 -6.65
C CYS A 22 -2.88 22.42 -5.79
N ALA A 23 -2.88 23.63 -5.22
CA ALA A 23 -1.98 24.02 -4.16
C ALA A 23 -2.73 24.82 -3.10
N LYS A 24 -2.13 24.97 -1.92
CA LYS A 24 -2.68 25.78 -0.84
C LYS A 24 -1.61 26.76 -0.32
N ALA A 25 -1.95 28.04 -0.26
CA ALA A 25 -1.09 29.09 0.27
C ALA A 25 -1.76 29.67 1.53
N GLY A 26 -1.36 29.17 2.70
CA GLY A 26 -2.10 29.43 3.94
C GLY A 26 -3.49 28.79 3.89
N ASP A 27 -4.54 29.59 3.93
CA ASP A 27 -5.94 29.13 3.84
C ASP A 27 -6.51 29.21 2.41
N GLU A 28 -5.78 29.81 1.47
CA GLU A 28 -6.25 30.03 0.10
C GLU A 28 -5.92 28.83 -0.81
N TRP A 29 -6.91 28.41 -1.60
CA TRP A 29 -6.77 27.34 -2.60
C TRP A 29 -6.41 27.91 -3.98
N ILE A 30 -5.37 27.34 -4.58
CA ILE A 30 -4.96 27.62 -5.95
C ILE A 30 -5.37 26.42 -6.80
N LEU A 31 -6.35 26.65 -7.69
CA LEU A 31 -6.95 25.62 -8.52
C LEU A 31 -6.53 25.75 -9.99
N PRO A 32 -6.55 24.65 -10.76
CA PRO A 32 -6.39 24.71 -12.21
C PRO A 32 -7.51 25.51 -12.88
N GLU A 33 -7.23 26.08 -14.05
CA GLU A 33 -8.23 26.82 -14.83
C GLU A 33 -9.45 25.96 -15.14
N GLY A 34 -10.64 26.53 -14.93
CA GLY A 34 -11.92 25.84 -15.18
C GLY A 34 -12.29 24.76 -14.14
N LYS A 35 -11.56 24.65 -13.03
CA LYS A 35 -11.91 23.77 -11.90
C LYS A 35 -12.53 24.57 -10.75
N THR A 36 -13.41 23.91 -10.01
CA THR A 36 -13.96 24.39 -8.74
C THR A 36 -13.45 23.52 -7.60
N LEU A 37 -13.39 24.09 -6.40
CA LEU A 37 -13.03 23.33 -5.20
C LEU A 37 -14.10 22.24 -4.97
N PRO A 38 -13.72 20.97 -4.75
CA PRO A 38 -14.67 19.94 -4.35
C PRO A 38 -15.38 20.30 -3.05
N SER A 39 -16.59 19.80 -2.88
CA SER A 39 -17.32 19.90 -1.62
C SER A 39 -16.59 19.15 -0.50
N GLN A 40 -16.89 19.52 0.75
CA GLN A 40 -16.34 18.81 1.91
C GLN A 40 -16.75 17.33 1.93
N GLU A 41 -17.97 17.03 1.49
CA GLU A 41 -18.48 15.65 1.38
C GLU A 41 -17.67 14.82 0.37
N GLU A 42 -17.29 15.40 -0.77
CA GLU A 42 -16.43 14.72 -1.76
C GLU A 42 -15.02 14.48 -1.23
N ILE A 43 -14.46 15.45 -0.50
CA ILE A 43 -13.15 15.32 0.14
C ILE A 43 -13.17 14.21 1.18
N ASP A 44 -14.17 14.17 2.05
CA ASP A 44 -14.29 13.16 3.10
C ASP A 44 -14.60 11.77 2.53
N ALA A 45 -15.45 11.67 1.51
CA ALA A 45 -15.69 10.41 0.79
C ALA A 45 -14.39 9.86 0.17
N LYS A 46 -13.61 10.72 -0.51
CA LYS A 46 -12.34 10.31 -1.09
C LYS A 46 -11.31 9.90 -0.03
N ARG A 47 -11.31 10.60 1.12
CA ARG A 47 -10.46 10.24 2.26
C ARG A 47 -10.79 8.84 2.77
N GLU A 48 -12.06 8.54 2.99
CA GLU A 48 -12.49 7.23 3.46
C GLU A 48 -12.20 6.11 2.45
N GLU A 49 -12.36 6.38 1.15
CA GLU A 49 -11.93 5.47 0.08
C GLU A 49 -10.43 5.14 0.19
N LEU A 50 -9.57 6.16 0.30
CA LEU A 50 -8.13 5.97 0.39
C LEU A 50 -7.71 5.23 1.68
N LYS A 51 -8.37 5.51 2.81
CA LYS A 51 -8.15 4.77 4.07
C LYS A 51 -8.53 3.31 3.91
N ALA A 52 -9.72 3.04 3.37
CA ALA A 52 -10.20 1.68 3.14
C ALA A 52 -9.25 0.89 2.23
N GLU A 53 -8.74 1.51 1.16
CA GLU A 53 -7.72 0.89 0.30
C GLU A 53 -6.42 0.59 1.04
N TYR A 54 -5.93 1.54 1.84
CA TYR A 54 -4.71 1.37 2.61
C TYR A 54 -4.86 0.24 3.65
N ASP A 55 -6.01 0.15 4.30
CA ASP A 55 -6.30 -0.87 5.31
C ASP A 55 -6.48 -2.25 4.66
N ALA A 56 -7.17 -2.34 3.52
CA ALA A 56 -7.30 -3.57 2.74
C ALA A 56 -5.93 -4.13 2.28
N LYS A 57 -4.93 -3.27 2.10
CA LYS A 57 -3.56 -3.66 1.71
C LYS A 57 -2.62 -3.89 2.92
N LYS A 58 -3.11 -3.85 4.16
CA LYS A 58 -2.27 -4.01 5.37
C LYS A 58 -1.43 -5.29 5.35
N TYR A 59 -2.01 -6.42 4.92
CA TYR A 59 -1.29 -7.69 4.85
C TYR A 59 -0.03 -7.62 3.97
N GLN A 60 0.00 -6.79 2.92
CA GLN A 60 1.17 -6.67 2.06
C GLN A 60 2.34 -6.03 2.81
N ARG A 61 2.05 -4.97 3.57
CA ARG A 61 3.05 -4.27 4.38
C ARG A 61 3.57 -5.17 5.49
N ASP A 62 2.68 -5.88 6.18
CA ASP A 62 3.05 -6.80 7.25
C ASP A 62 3.90 -7.97 6.73
N ARG A 63 3.58 -8.53 5.55
CA ARG A 63 4.40 -9.56 4.92
C ARG A 63 5.78 -9.04 4.52
N GLN A 64 5.84 -7.83 3.96
CA GLN A 64 7.10 -7.24 3.50
C GLN A 64 8.13 -7.12 4.64
N THR A 65 7.69 -6.82 5.86
CA THR A 65 8.59 -6.73 7.02
C THR A 65 9.07 -8.07 7.55
N GLU A 66 8.42 -9.17 7.14
CA GLU A 66 8.62 -10.51 7.72
C GLU A 66 9.20 -11.50 6.71
N TYR A 67 9.18 -11.17 5.42
CA TYR A 67 9.92 -11.93 4.43
C TYR A 67 11.43 -11.87 4.72
N PRO A 68 12.17 -12.98 4.48
CA PRO A 68 13.63 -12.94 4.43
C PRO A 68 14.13 -11.93 3.40
N ALA A 69 15.42 -11.62 3.43
CA ALA A 69 16.00 -10.78 2.38
C ALA A 69 15.73 -11.41 0.99
N ILE A 70 15.55 -10.58 -0.03
CA ILE A 70 15.24 -11.07 -1.37
C ILE A 70 16.36 -12.00 -1.91
N GLY A 71 17.61 -11.76 -1.52
CA GLY A 71 18.74 -12.63 -1.83
C GLY A 71 18.55 -14.03 -1.26
N ASP A 72 18.22 -14.13 0.04
CA ASP A 72 17.99 -15.41 0.71
C ASP A 72 16.80 -16.16 0.09
N GLN A 73 15.72 -15.43 -0.26
CA GLN A 73 14.57 -16.05 -0.94
C GLN A 73 14.97 -16.65 -2.30
N LEU A 74 15.79 -15.94 -3.07
CA LEU A 74 16.25 -16.41 -4.38
C LEU A 74 17.25 -17.57 -4.24
N ASP A 75 18.10 -17.55 -3.21
CA ASP A 75 19.04 -18.62 -2.90
C ASP A 75 18.31 -19.92 -2.51
N MET A 76 17.30 -19.83 -1.64
CA MET A 76 16.43 -20.95 -1.29
C MET A 76 15.69 -21.52 -2.51
N LEU A 77 15.23 -20.64 -3.40
CA LEU A 77 14.60 -21.05 -4.66
C LEU A 77 15.59 -21.82 -5.54
N PHE A 78 16.81 -21.30 -5.69
CA PHE A 78 17.87 -21.95 -6.46
C PHE A 78 18.19 -23.34 -5.91
N HIS A 79 18.41 -23.46 -4.60
CA HIS A 79 18.71 -24.74 -3.96
C HIS A 79 17.58 -25.76 -4.12
N ALA A 80 16.31 -25.33 -4.03
CA ALA A 80 15.18 -26.21 -4.28
C ALA A 80 15.12 -26.71 -5.73
N ILE A 81 15.51 -25.88 -6.70
CA ILE A 81 15.59 -26.28 -8.11
C ILE A 81 16.74 -27.26 -8.34
N ASP A 82 17.94 -26.93 -7.84
CA ASP A 82 19.15 -27.74 -8.00
C ASP A 82 19.00 -29.14 -7.39
N ALA A 83 18.35 -29.23 -6.23
CA ALA A 83 18.03 -30.49 -5.58
C ALA A 83 16.86 -31.26 -6.24
N GLY A 84 16.14 -30.64 -7.19
CA GLY A 84 14.94 -31.23 -7.79
C GLY A 84 13.75 -31.31 -6.82
N THR A 85 13.75 -30.50 -5.77
CA THR A 85 12.75 -30.51 -4.67
C THR A 85 11.88 -29.26 -4.70
N LEU A 86 11.70 -28.58 -5.84
CA LEU A 86 10.83 -27.40 -5.94
C LEU A 86 9.34 -27.79 -5.87
N ASP A 87 8.90 -28.11 -4.65
CA ASP A 87 7.52 -28.44 -4.31
C ASP A 87 7.12 -27.80 -2.96
N LYS A 88 5.99 -28.24 -2.40
CA LYS A 88 5.42 -27.69 -1.16
C LYS A 88 6.20 -28.06 0.11
N SER A 89 7.20 -28.92 0.00
CA SER A 89 8.12 -29.27 1.07
C SER A 89 9.41 -28.44 1.04
N SER A 90 9.72 -27.76 -0.08
CA SER A 90 10.91 -26.91 -0.19
C SER A 90 10.95 -25.80 0.86
N ASP A 91 12.16 -25.45 1.29
CA ASP A 91 12.38 -24.33 2.21
C ASP A 91 11.83 -23.02 1.65
N PHE A 92 12.00 -22.79 0.33
CA PHE A 92 11.43 -21.63 -0.36
C PHE A 92 9.92 -21.56 -0.15
N TYR A 93 9.19 -22.65 -0.43
CA TYR A 93 7.74 -22.66 -0.29
C TYR A 93 7.30 -22.52 1.17
N THR A 94 7.89 -23.29 2.08
CA THR A 94 7.45 -23.33 3.49
C THR A 94 7.69 -22.00 4.20
N THR A 95 8.82 -21.33 3.91
CA THR A 95 9.16 -20.02 4.49
C THR A 95 8.22 -18.93 4.00
N ILE A 96 7.97 -18.86 2.69
CA ILE A 96 7.00 -17.89 2.14
C ILE A 96 5.58 -18.20 2.62
N LYS A 97 5.22 -19.49 2.73
CA LYS A 97 3.91 -19.89 3.24
C LYS A 97 3.72 -19.47 4.68
N ALA A 98 4.71 -19.64 5.57
CA ALA A 98 4.61 -19.24 6.97
C ALA A 98 4.28 -17.74 7.11
N VAL A 99 4.94 -16.88 6.34
CA VAL A 99 4.65 -15.43 6.32
C VAL A 99 3.23 -15.16 5.79
N LYS A 100 2.79 -15.86 4.75
CA LYS A 100 1.44 -15.69 4.18
C LYS A 100 0.32 -16.22 5.07
N ASP A 101 0.58 -17.27 5.84
CA ASP A 101 -0.34 -17.83 6.83
C ASP A 101 -0.46 -16.89 8.04
N LYS A 102 0.66 -16.30 8.48
CA LYS A 102 0.70 -15.31 9.57
C LYS A 102 -0.08 -14.04 9.20
N TYR A 103 -0.01 -13.61 7.94
CA TYR A 103 -0.71 -12.44 7.42
C TYR A 103 -1.58 -12.84 6.21
N PRO A 104 -2.76 -13.44 6.43
CA PRO A 104 -3.62 -13.87 5.34
C PRO A 104 -4.09 -12.69 4.51
N LYS A 105 -4.36 -12.94 3.23
CA LYS A 105 -5.05 -11.96 2.40
C LYS A 105 -6.53 -12.02 2.79
N GLY A 106 -7.07 -10.89 3.26
CA GLY A 106 -8.49 -10.71 3.51
C GLY A 106 -9.32 -10.79 2.23
#